data_AF-A0A4Q7TKB8-F1
#
_entry.id   AF-A0A4Q7TKB8-F1
#
_cell.length_a   1.000
_cell.length_b   1.000
_cell.length_c   1.000
_cell.angle_alpha   90.00
_cell.angle_beta   90.00
_cell.angle_gamma   90.00
#
_symmetry.space_group_name_H-M   'P 1'
#
loop_
_entity.id
_entity.type
_entity.pdbx_description
1 polymer ?
#
loop_
_entity_poly.entity_id
_entity_poly.type
_entity_poly.pdbx_seq_one_letter_code
_entity_poly.pdbx_strand_id
1 'polypeptide(L)'
;MAALIIGLIVVGAAAQRMAGLGFALLVAPFMTLLLGAHSGVLLVNVLGVISSALILPRVWRSIDWGMFRWLGAFAVLGSVLGAWLATLFSAAVMAVFVGAIVMVALGASLAISGNRFTTEPKAPRAAAGFLSGLTNALAGVGGPAISAYAVLTRWPQATFAATLQPYFILTGGTSVAAKLMLDPGGLPQTDWWFWIAVLLAVLGGIAAGERLLRLVTPTQVRRFVIILAFAGAAASLLRGLFDLFA
;
A
#
# COMPACT_ATOMS: atom_id res chain seq x y z
N MET A 1 8.92 14.91 -15.13
CA MET A 1 8.42 13.62 -14.61
C MET A 1 9.22 13.10 -13.42
N ALA A 2 10.55 12.98 -13.50
CA ALA A 2 11.39 12.46 -12.41
C ALA A 2 11.25 13.21 -11.06
N ALA A 3 11.25 14.55 -11.07
CA ALA A 3 11.09 15.35 -9.85
C ALA A 3 9.74 15.11 -9.14
N LEU A 4 8.66 14.90 -9.89
CA LEU A 4 7.34 14.57 -9.35
C LEU A 4 7.34 13.19 -8.68
N ILE A 5 7.95 12.19 -9.33
CA ILE A 5 8.11 10.83 -8.78
C ILE A 5 8.89 10.88 -7.47
N ILE A 6 10.04 11.58 -7.45
CA ILE A 6 10.87 11.75 -6.25
C ILE A 6 10.08 12.44 -5.14
N GLY A 7 9.36 13.53 -5.43
CA GLY A 7 8.52 14.22 -4.46
C GLY A 7 7.44 13.31 -3.86
N LEU A 8 6.76 12.52 -4.69
CA LEU A 8 5.76 11.54 -4.24
C LEU A 8 6.38 10.47 -3.35
N ILE A 9 7.57 9.97 -3.68
CA ILE A 9 8.30 8.99 -2.87
C ILE A 9 8.65 9.57 -1.49
N VAL A 10 9.15 10.81 -1.44
CA VAL A 10 9.48 11.49 -0.17
C VAL A 10 8.22 11.64 0.69
N VAL A 11 7.13 12.15 0.12
CA VAL A 11 5.85 12.34 0.85
C VAL A 11 5.27 11.00 1.29
N GLY A 12 5.28 9.99 0.43
CA GLY A 12 4.80 8.65 0.73
C GLY A 12 5.61 7.97 1.84
N ALA A 13 6.94 8.08 1.80
CA ALA A 13 7.82 7.49 2.81
C ALA A 13 7.69 8.22 4.16
N ALA A 14 7.54 9.55 4.15
CA ALA A 14 7.23 10.31 5.36
C ALA A 14 5.87 9.89 5.95
N ALA A 15 4.83 9.81 5.12
CA ALA A 15 3.50 9.36 5.52
C ALA A 15 3.51 7.92 6.07
N GLN A 16 4.28 7.01 5.47
CA GLN A 16 4.44 5.65 5.98
C GLN A 16 5.14 5.63 7.33
N ARG A 17 6.23 6.39 7.51
CA ARG A 17 6.92 6.46 8.81
C ARG A 17 6.00 6.96 9.91
N MET A 18 5.12 7.92 9.59
CA MET A 18 4.22 8.56 10.55
C MET A 18 2.97 7.72 10.86
N ALA A 19 2.30 7.18 9.84
CA ALA A 19 1.00 6.53 9.96
C ALA A 19 1.04 5.00 9.88
N GLY A 20 2.14 4.41 9.41
CA GLY A 20 2.30 2.97 9.26
C GLY A 20 1.69 2.36 7.99
N LEU A 21 0.91 3.09 7.19
CA LEU A 21 0.23 2.58 5.97
C LEU A 21 0.32 3.49 4.73
N GLY A 22 0.98 4.63 4.85
CA GLY A 22 0.78 5.75 3.92
C GLY A 22 1.48 5.67 2.57
N PHE A 23 2.53 4.85 2.39
CA PHE A 23 3.33 4.89 1.16
C PHE A 23 2.52 4.43 -0.05
N ALA A 24 2.11 3.17 -0.03
CA ALA A 24 1.37 2.54 -1.13
C ALA A 24 0.06 3.29 -1.42
N LEU A 25 -0.68 3.63 -0.36
CA LEU A 25 -1.97 4.31 -0.46
C LEU A 25 -1.86 5.72 -1.09
N LEU A 26 -0.75 6.43 -0.86
CA LEU A 26 -0.52 7.77 -1.41
C LEU A 26 0.15 7.72 -2.78
N VAL A 27 1.12 6.83 -2.98
CA VAL A 27 1.98 6.80 -4.17
C VAL A 27 1.33 6.01 -5.32
N ALA A 28 0.55 4.96 -5.02
CA ALA A 28 0.01 4.07 -6.06
C ALA A 28 -0.80 4.78 -7.15
N PRO A 29 -1.81 5.63 -6.84
CA PRO A 29 -2.63 6.21 -7.89
C PRO A 29 -1.81 7.07 -8.86
N PHE A 30 -0.89 7.89 -8.34
CA PHE A 30 -0.01 8.70 -9.18
C PHE A 30 0.96 7.85 -10.02
N MET A 31 1.52 6.78 -9.46
CA MET A 31 2.39 5.89 -10.23
C MET A 31 1.61 5.17 -11.33
N THR A 32 0.36 4.75 -11.08
CA THR A 32 -0.48 4.16 -12.13
C THR A 32 -0.80 5.17 -13.24
N LEU A 33 -1.00 6.45 -12.90
CA LEU A 33 -1.21 7.51 -13.88
C LEU A 33 0.06 7.81 -14.70
N LEU A 34 1.24 7.77 -14.09
CA LEU A 34 2.50 8.13 -14.76
C LEU A 34 3.11 6.98 -15.56
N LEU A 35 3.00 5.75 -15.07
CA LEU A 35 3.72 4.57 -15.59
C LEU A 35 2.77 3.46 -16.09
N GLY A 36 1.45 3.68 -15.99
CA GLY A 36 0.45 2.66 -16.26
C GLY A 36 0.21 1.74 -15.06
N ALA A 37 -0.92 1.01 -15.10
CA ALA A 37 -1.35 0.17 -13.99
C ALA A 37 -0.35 -0.94 -13.66
N HIS A 38 0.23 -1.60 -14.67
CA HIS A 38 1.14 -2.73 -14.44
C HIS A 38 2.47 -2.28 -13.82
N SER A 39 3.26 -1.48 -14.54
CA SER A 39 4.58 -1.02 -14.09
C SER A 39 4.50 -0.07 -12.89
N GLY A 40 3.46 0.76 -12.80
CA GLY A 40 3.22 1.63 -11.66
C GLY A 40 3.00 0.85 -10.35
N VAL A 41 2.13 -0.17 -10.37
CA VAL A 41 1.89 -1.01 -9.19
C VAL A 41 3.12 -1.85 -8.83
N LEU A 42 3.83 -2.38 -9.82
CA LEU A 42 5.07 -3.13 -9.58
C LEU A 42 6.10 -2.25 -8.87
N LEU A 43 6.33 -1.03 -9.37
CA LEU A 43 7.25 -0.08 -8.76
C LEU A 43 6.82 0.27 -7.33
N VAL A 44 5.54 0.58 -7.10
CA VAL A 44 5.02 0.88 -5.76
C VAL A 44 5.29 -0.25 -4.77
N ASN A 45 5.10 -1.51 -5.19
CA ASN A 45 5.39 -2.67 -4.35
C ASN A 45 6.88 -2.77 -4.02
N VAL A 46 7.77 -2.59 -5.01
CA VAL A 46 9.24 -2.57 -4.78
C VAL A 46 9.61 -1.47 -3.79
N LEU A 47 9.13 -0.26 -4.00
CA LEU A 47 9.44 0.88 -3.13
C LEU A 47 8.86 0.71 -1.72
N GLY A 48 7.66 0.13 -1.63
CA GLY A 48 7.02 -0.23 -0.36
C GLY A 48 7.85 -1.26 0.41
N VAL A 49 8.41 -2.27 -0.27
CA VAL A 49 9.32 -3.26 0.34
C VAL A 49 10.57 -2.58 0.85
N ILE A 50 11.24 -1.75 0.04
CA ILE A 50 12.46 -1.03 0.43
C ILE A 50 12.19 -0.13 1.65
N SER A 51 11.15 0.69 1.59
CA SER A 51 10.74 1.58 2.68
C SER A 51 10.45 0.80 3.96
N SER A 52 9.68 -0.29 3.87
CA SER A 52 9.34 -1.11 5.03
C SER A 52 10.56 -1.82 5.62
N ALA A 53 11.48 -2.30 4.78
CA ALA A 53 12.74 -2.91 5.21
C ALA A 53 13.65 -1.91 5.94
N LEU A 54 13.68 -0.65 5.51
CA LEU A 54 14.44 0.41 6.19
C LEU A 54 13.82 0.81 7.55
N ILE A 55 12.50 0.74 7.69
CA ILE A 55 11.80 1.04 8.95
C ILE A 55 11.88 -0.14 9.93
N LEU A 56 11.85 -1.38 9.43
CA LEU A 56 11.72 -2.62 10.21
C LEU A 56 12.70 -2.73 11.40
N PRO A 57 14.02 -2.48 11.27
CA PRO A 57 14.96 -2.59 12.39
C PRO A 57 14.62 -1.64 13.55
N ARG A 58 14.02 -0.47 13.26
CA ARG A 58 13.67 0.54 14.27
C ARG A 58 12.46 0.16 15.11
N VAL A 59 11.57 -0.68 14.56
CA VAL A 59 10.29 -1.03 15.19
C VAL A 59 10.22 -2.51 15.59
N TRP A 60 11.32 -3.27 15.42
CA TRP A 60 11.37 -4.72 15.58
C TRP A 60 10.74 -5.24 16.88
N ARG A 61 11.02 -4.57 18.00
CA ARG A 61 10.52 -4.97 19.34
C ARG A 61 9.03 -4.72 19.53
N SER A 62 8.42 -3.86 18.70
CA SER A 62 7.00 -3.52 18.78
C SER A 62 6.13 -4.36 17.83
N ILE A 63 6.73 -5.31 17.12
CA ILE A 63 6.02 -6.18 16.17
C ILE A 63 5.24 -7.27 16.91
N ASP A 64 3.97 -7.40 16.56
CA ASP A 64 3.17 -8.57 16.93
C ASP A 64 3.37 -9.69 15.89
N TRP A 65 4.30 -10.59 16.17
CA TRP A 65 4.64 -11.71 15.29
C TRP A 65 3.50 -12.72 15.15
N GLY A 66 2.64 -12.86 16.16
CA GLY A 66 1.46 -13.71 16.10
C GLY A 66 0.44 -13.15 15.11
N MET A 67 0.17 -11.85 15.20
CA MET A 67 -0.68 -11.11 14.26
C MET A 67 -0.14 -11.18 12.83
N PHE A 68 1.14 -10.88 12.65
CA PHE A 68 1.84 -10.94 11.36
C PHE A 68 1.74 -12.31 10.68
N ARG A 69 2.11 -13.41 11.37
CA ARG A 69 2.15 -14.75 10.73
C ARG A 69 0.80 -15.17 10.17
N TRP A 70 -0.26 -14.87 10.92
CA TRP A 70 -1.60 -15.28 10.54
C TRP A 70 -2.18 -14.41 9.43
N LEU A 71 -2.06 -13.07 9.54
CA LEU A 71 -2.46 -12.15 8.45
C LEU A 71 -1.65 -12.40 7.18
N GLY A 72 -0.34 -12.59 7.35
CA GLY A 72 0.62 -12.81 6.28
C GLY A 72 0.30 -14.06 5.47
N ALA A 73 -0.06 -15.17 6.11
CA ALA A 73 -0.41 -16.40 5.40
C ALA A 73 -1.58 -16.20 4.41
N PHE A 74 -2.67 -15.57 4.84
CA PHE A 74 -3.80 -15.26 3.95
C PHE A 74 -3.44 -14.19 2.92
N ALA A 75 -2.59 -13.24 3.29
CA ALA A 75 -2.14 -12.20 2.38
C ALA A 75 -1.27 -12.72 1.25
N VAL A 76 -0.43 -13.73 1.49
CA VAL A 76 0.33 -14.40 0.43
C VAL A 76 -0.63 -15.03 -0.59
N LEU A 77 -1.64 -15.75 -0.12
CA LEU A 77 -2.66 -16.35 -1.00
C LEU A 77 -3.38 -15.29 -1.84
N GLY A 78 -3.82 -14.19 -1.20
CA GLY A 78 -4.42 -13.07 -1.89
C GLY A 78 -3.49 -12.41 -2.90
N SER A 79 -2.21 -12.23 -2.53
CA SER A 79 -1.21 -11.57 -3.40
C SER A 79 -0.91 -12.40 -4.65
N VAL A 80 -0.78 -13.73 -4.51
CA VAL A 80 -0.58 -14.63 -5.65
C VAL A 80 -1.79 -14.62 -6.57
N LEU A 81 -3.00 -14.74 -6.01
CA LEU A 81 -4.23 -14.66 -6.81
C LEU A 81 -4.37 -13.31 -7.52
N GLY A 82 -4.08 -12.20 -6.84
CA GLY A 82 -4.17 -10.86 -7.41
C GLY A 82 -3.13 -10.61 -8.49
N ALA A 83 -1.91 -11.14 -8.34
CA ALA A 83 -0.89 -11.06 -9.38
C ALA A 83 -1.29 -11.84 -10.63
N TRP A 84 -1.89 -13.02 -10.47
CA TRP A 84 -2.44 -13.80 -11.57
C TRP A 84 -3.64 -13.11 -12.24
N LEU A 85 -4.60 -12.59 -11.46
CA LEU A 85 -5.72 -11.84 -12.02
C LEU A 85 -5.25 -10.60 -12.80
N ALA A 86 -4.19 -9.94 -12.35
CA ALA A 86 -3.63 -8.77 -13.04
C ALA A 86 -3.11 -9.07 -14.46
N THR A 87 -2.86 -10.35 -14.82
CA THR A 87 -2.46 -10.72 -16.18
C THR A 87 -3.64 -10.98 -17.11
N LEU A 88 -4.86 -11.11 -16.57
CA LEU A 88 -6.06 -11.46 -17.35
C LEU A 88 -6.83 -10.23 -17.85
N PHE A 89 -6.60 -9.07 -17.24
CA PHE A 89 -7.36 -7.86 -17.50
C PHE A 89 -6.51 -6.78 -18.19
N SER A 90 -7.15 -5.96 -19.03
CA SER A 90 -6.50 -4.81 -19.64
C SER A 90 -6.12 -3.76 -18.60
N ALA A 91 -5.16 -2.89 -18.96
CA ALA A 91 -4.72 -1.80 -18.09
C ALA A 91 -5.87 -0.86 -17.68
N ALA A 92 -6.83 -0.60 -18.58
CA ALA A 92 -7.99 0.24 -18.30
C ALA A 92 -8.94 -0.42 -17.29
N VAL A 93 -9.23 -1.73 -17.46
CA VAL A 93 -10.02 -2.50 -16.50
C VAL A 93 -9.34 -2.50 -15.13
N MET A 94 -8.01 -2.70 -15.08
CA MET A 94 -7.27 -2.62 -13.82
C MET A 94 -7.31 -1.24 -13.19
N ALA A 95 -7.18 -0.15 -13.95
CA ALA A 95 -7.30 1.20 -13.41
C ALA A 95 -8.66 1.45 -12.74
N VAL A 96 -9.76 0.99 -13.37
CA VAL A 96 -11.12 1.07 -12.78
C VAL A 96 -11.24 0.21 -11.53
N PHE A 97 -10.79 -1.06 -11.57
CA PHE A 97 -10.84 -1.96 -10.41
C PHE A 97 -10.05 -1.40 -9.22
N VAL A 98 -8.84 -0.91 -9.47
CA VAL A 98 -7.97 -0.29 -8.47
C VAL A 98 -8.66 0.92 -7.84
N GLY A 99 -9.14 1.85 -8.67
CA GLY A 99 -9.87 3.03 -8.19
C GLY A 99 -11.09 2.65 -7.35
N ALA A 100 -11.92 1.71 -7.83
CA ALA A 100 -13.13 1.27 -7.16
C ALA A 100 -12.83 0.60 -5.81
N ILE A 101 -11.86 -0.32 -5.77
CA ILE A 101 -11.44 -1.01 -4.54
C ILE A 101 -10.93 -0.01 -3.50
N VAL A 102 -10.07 0.94 -3.90
CA VAL A 102 -9.54 1.93 -2.97
C VAL A 102 -10.67 2.82 -2.43
N MET A 103 -11.59 3.26 -3.30
CA MET A 103 -12.77 4.04 -2.90
C MET A 103 -13.66 3.28 -1.92
N VAL A 104 -13.97 2.01 -2.21
CA VAL A 104 -14.79 1.15 -1.34
C VAL A 104 -14.09 0.89 -0.02
N ALA A 105 -12.80 0.58 -0.02
CA ALA A 105 -12.07 0.26 1.20
C ALA A 105 -11.87 1.48 2.11
N LEU A 106 -11.61 2.66 1.52
CA LEU A 106 -11.57 3.92 2.27
C LEU A 106 -12.96 4.32 2.76
N GLY A 107 -14.00 4.20 1.93
CA GLY A 107 -15.39 4.48 2.29
C GLY A 107 -15.87 3.57 3.42
N ALA A 108 -15.61 2.27 3.35
CA ALA A 108 -15.89 1.32 4.42
C ALA A 108 -15.12 1.68 5.70
N SER A 109 -13.83 2.03 5.60
CA SER A 109 -13.05 2.47 6.76
C SER A 109 -13.59 3.75 7.43
N LEU A 110 -14.31 4.60 6.69
CA LEU A 110 -14.95 5.81 7.23
C LEU A 110 -16.37 5.53 7.76
N ALA A 111 -17.12 4.67 7.08
CA ALA A 111 -18.48 4.28 7.45
C ALA A 111 -18.53 3.33 8.66
N ILE A 112 -17.43 2.59 8.91
CA ILE A 112 -17.25 1.81 10.13
C ILE A 112 -17.00 2.79 11.30
N SER A 113 -18.09 3.36 11.80
CA SER A 113 -18.15 4.15 13.03
C SER A 113 -19.17 3.51 13.95
N GLY A 114 -18.72 2.58 14.81
CA GLY A 114 -19.53 2.15 15.96
C GLY A 114 -19.72 0.66 16.16
N ASN A 115 -19.63 -0.18 15.13
CA ASN A 115 -19.76 -1.64 15.32
C ASN A 115 -18.45 -2.25 15.80
N ARG A 116 -18.49 -2.77 17.04
CA ARG A 116 -17.35 -3.29 17.78
C ARG A 116 -17.43 -4.81 17.74
N PHE A 117 -16.37 -5.48 17.30
CA PHE A 117 -16.26 -6.90 17.60
C PHE A 117 -15.83 -7.07 19.06
N THR A 118 -16.63 -7.78 19.85
CA THR A 118 -16.34 -8.10 21.26
C THR A 118 -15.39 -9.30 21.40
N THR A 119 -15.24 -10.10 20.35
CA THR A 119 -14.32 -11.23 20.23
C THR A 119 -13.46 -11.04 18.97
N GLU A 120 -12.28 -11.65 18.90
CA GLU A 120 -11.46 -11.70 17.67
C GLU A 120 -11.84 -12.94 16.83
N PRO A 121 -12.88 -12.91 15.99
CA PRO A 121 -13.15 -14.03 15.09
C PRO A 121 -11.99 -14.18 14.10
N LYS A 122 -11.54 -15.42 13.92
CA LYS A 122 -10.52 -15.79 12.95
C LYS A 122 -10.93 -15.37 11.53
N ALA A 123 -12.20 -15.54 11.16
CA ALA A 123 -12.70 -15.26 9.80
C ALA A 123 -12.44 -13.81 9.31
N PRO A 124 -12.84 -12.73 10.02
CA PRO A 124 -12.52 -11.36 9.61
C PRO A 124 -11.03 -11.05 9.49
N ARG A 125 -10.19 -11.66 10.34
CA ARG A 125 -8.74 -11.50 10.23
C ARG A 125 -8.20 -12.18 8.96
N ALA A 126 -8.77 -13.31 8.54
CA ALA A 126 -8.33 -14.03 7.36
C ALA A 126 -8.77 -13.27 6.11
N ALA A 127 -10.01 -12.79 6.11
CA ALA A 127 -10.55 -11.91 5.08
C ALA A 127 -9.72 -10.64 4.94
N ALA A 128 -9.35 -9.98 6.05
CA ALA A 128 -8.52 -8.78 6.01
C ALA A 128 -7.14 -9.05 5.41
N GLY A 129 -6.49 -10.15 5.81
CA GLY A 129 -5.20 -10.56 5.25
C GLY A 129 -5.29 -10.86 3.75
N PHE A 130 -6.26 -11.70 3.36
CA PHE A 130 -6.50 -12.09 1.97
C PHE A 130 -6.84 -10.89 1.07
N LEU A 131 -7.83 -10.08 1.46
CA LEU A 131 -8.23 -8.90 0.70
C LEU A 131 -7.08 -7.92 0.60
N SER A 132 -6.34 -7.66 1.68
CA SER A 132 -5.17 -6.79 1.64
C SER A 132 -4.11 -7.30 0.67
N GLY A 133 -3.79 -8.60 0.68
CA GLY A 133 -2.85 -9.18 -0.29
C GLY A 133 -3.34 -9.06 -1.73
N LEU A 134 -4.61 -9.39 -1.97
CA LEU A 134 -5.26 -9.32 -3.27
C LEU A 134 -5.20 -7.90 -3.84
N THR A 135 -5.63 -6.91 -3.05
CA THR A 135 -5.64 -5.51 -3.46
C THR A 135 -4.23 -4.93 -3.51
N ASN A 136 -3.27 -5.42 -2.72
CA ASN A 136 -1.87 -5.06 -2.86
C ASN A 136 -1.29 -5.49 -4.21
N ALA A 137 -1.59 -6.70 -4.65
CA ALA A 137 -1.10 -7.18 -5.94
C ALA A 137 -1.76 -6.48 -7.13
N LEU A 138 -3.08 -6.22 -7.06
CA LEU A 138 -3.84 -5.56 -8.13
C LEU A 138 -3.55 -4.05 -8.20
N ALA A 139 -3.54 -3.38 -7.05
CA ALA A 139 -3.52 -1.91 -6.94
C ALA A 139 -2.24 -1.33 -6.34
N GLY A 140 -1.38 -2.15 -5.74
CA GLY A 140 -0.33 -1.65 -4.86
C GLY A 140 -0.90 -1.07 -3.56
N VAL A 141 -2.15 -1.40 -3.21
CA VAL A 141 -2.85 -0.84 -2.05
C VAL A 141 -3.50 -1.95 -1.22
N GLY A 142 -2.75 -2.51 -0.26
CA GLY A 142 -3.29 -3.46 0.74
C GLY A 142 -3.78 -2.80 2.04
N GLY A 143 -3.28 -1.61 2.35
CA GLY A 143 -3.42 -0.99 3.67
C GLY A 143 -4.86 -0.73 4.18
N PRO A 144 -5.82 -0.30 3.35
CA PRO A 144 -7.20 -0.05 3.80
C PRO A 144 -7.90 -1.27 4.41
N ALA A 145 -7.74 -2.47 3.85
CA ALA A 145 -8.38 -3.68 4.36
C ALA A 145 -7.90 -4.03 5.78
N ILE A 146 -6.60 -3.89 6.06
CA ILE A 146 -6.07 -4.13 7.41
C ILE A 146 -6.36 -2.94 8.33
N SER A 147 -6.42 -1.72 7.82
CA SER A 147 -6.83 -0.56 8.61
C SER A 147 -8.26 -0.70 9.12
N ALA A 148 -9.17 -1.18 8.27
CA ALA A 148 -10.54 -1.48 8.67
C ALA A 148 -10.57 -2.55 9.77
N TYR A 149 -9.78 -3.63 9.62
CA TYR A 149 -9.62 -4.63 10.67
C TYR A 149 -9.09 -4.05 11.98
N ALA A 150 -8.03 -3.23 11.92
CA ALA A 150 -7.42 -2.60 13.10
C ALA A 150 -8.41 -1.67 13.84
N VAL A 151 -9.24 -0.93 13.11
CA VAL A 151 -10.31 -0.10 13.70
C VAL A 151 -11.35 -0.98 14.39
N LEU A 152 -11.78 -2.06 13.76
CA LEU A 152 -12.79 -2.98 14.28
C LEU A 152 -12.32 -3.75 15.52
N THR A 153 -11.03 -4.07 15.61
CA THR A 153 -10.43 -4.81 16.75
C THR A 153 -9.72 -3.93 17.78
N ARG A 154 -9.69 -2.61 17.58
CA ARG A 154 -8.96 -1.64 18.43
C ARG A 154 -7.47 -1.95 18.56
N TRP A 155 -6.87 -2.46 17.48
CA TRP A 155 -5.45 -2.79 17.47
C TRP A 155 -4.60 -1.55 17.80
N PRO A 156 -3.79 -1.56 18.89
CA PRO A 156 -2.95 -0.41 19.23
C PRO A 156 -2.10 0.11 18.07
N GLN A 157 -2.20 1.41 17.78
CA GLN A 157 -1.57 2.05 16.62
C GLN A 157 -0.06 1.79 16.49
N ALA A 158 0.67 1.81 17.61
CA ALA A 158 2.12 1.58 17.60
C ALA A 158 2.48 0.15 17.17
N THR A 159 1.84 -0.85 17.77
CA THR A 159 2.00 -2.26 17.43
C THR A 159 1.52 -2.56 16.01
N PHE A 160 0.39 -1.96 15.61
CA PHE A 160 -0.16 -2.06 14.26
C PHE A 160 0.83 -1.53 13.20
N ALA A 161 1.30 -0.30 13.35
CA ALA A 161 2.25 0.31 12.43
C ALA A 161 3.57 -0.47 12.38
N ALA A 162 4.05 -1.00 13.51
CA ALA A 162 5.23 -1.85 13.56
C ALA A 162 5.02 -3.19 12.81
N THR A 163 3.89 -3.85 13.06
CA THR A 163 3.55 -5.16 12.46
C THR A 163 3.33 -5.07 10.96
N LEU A 164 2.95 -3.90 10.45
CA LEU A 164 2.79 -3.70 9.02
C LEU A 164 4.11 -3.63 8.25
N GLN A 165 5.24 -3.36 8.90
CA GLN A 165 6.53 -3.33 8.18
C GLN A 165 6.92 -4.72 7.63
N PRO A 166 7.00 -5.80 8.44
CA PRO A 166 7.24 -7.13 7.88
C PRO A 166 6.08 -7.61 7.00
N TYR A 167 4.84 -7.18 7.29
CA TYR A 167 3.69 -7.50 6.46
C TYR A 167 3.81 -6.94 5.03
N PHE A 168 4.20 -5.67 4.86
CA PHE A 168 4.37 -5.06 3.54
C PHE A 168 5.59 -5.60 2.80
N ILE A 169 6.65 -5.99 3.51
CA ILE A 169 7.77 -6.74 2.91
C ILE A 169 7.25 -8.05 2.33
N LEU A 170 6.43 -8.78 3.10
CA LEU A 170 5.84 -10.03 2.65
C LEU A 170 4.90 -9.83 1.46
N THR A 171 3.88 -8.96 1.56
CA THR A 171 2.90 -8.79 0.49
C THR A 171 3.47 -8.13 -0.76
N GLY A 172 4.29 -7.09 -0.58
CA GLY A 172 4.98 -6.41 -1.68
C GLY A 172 5.98 -7.36 -2.35
N GLY A 173 6.77 -8.09 -1.56
CA GLY A 173 7.71 -9.09 -2.05
C GLY A 173 7.02 -10.22 -2.81
N THR A 174 5.96 -10.80 -2.25
CA THR A 174 5.15 -11.83 -2.94
C THR A 174 4.52 -11.28 -4.23
N SER A 175 3.98 -10.06 -4.22
CA SER A 175 3.38 -9.44 -5.41
C SER A 175 4.42 -9.21 -6.51
N VAL A 176 5.61 -8.70 -6.15
CA VAL A 176 6.72 -8.49 -7.10
C VAL A 176 7.21 -9.82 -7.64
N ALA A 177 7.47 -10.80 -6.76
CA ALA A 177 7.93 -12.13 -7.17
C ALA A 177 6.92 -12.80 -8.11
N ALA A 178 5.64 -12.83 -7.74
CA ALA A 178 4.61 -13.44 -8.57
C ALA A 178 4.48 -12.76 -9.94
N LYS A 179 4.53 -11.41 -9.99
CA LYS A 179 4.49 -10.67 -11.27
C LYS A 179 5.73 -10.91 -12.13
N LEU A 180 6.92 -10.92 -11.55
CA LEU A 180 8.16 -11.17 -12.30
C LEU A 180 8.28 -12.61 -12.79
N MET A 181 7.68 -13.57 -12.10
CA MET A 181 7.59 -14.96 -12.60
C MET A 181 6.65 -15.08 -13.80
N LEU A 182 5.60 -14.25 -13.87
CA LEU A 182 4.65 -14.24 -14.98
C LEU A 182 5.13 -13.38 -16.16
N ASP A 183 5.77 -12.24 -15.87
CA ASP A 183 6.33 -11.30 -16.84
C ASP A 183 7.70 -10.77 -16.34
N PRO A 184 8.82 -11.43 -16.71
CA PRO A 184 10.16 -11.02 -16.30
C PRO A 184 10.57 -9.62 -16.78
N GLY A 185 9.90 -9.08 -17.80
CA GLY A 185 10.17 -7.76 -18.37
C GLY A 185 9.41 -6.62 -17.71
N GLY A 186 8.57 -6.90 -16.70
CA GLY A 186 7.63 -5.92 -16.15
C GLY A 186 8.25 -4.74 -15.38
N LEU A 187 9.53 -4.84 -14.99
CA LEU A 187 10.23 -3.71 -14.36
C LEU A 187 10.45 -2.57 -15.37
N PRO A 188 10.24 -1.30 -14.98
CA PRO A 188 10.57 -0.19 -15.85
C PRO A 188 12.04 -0.24 -16.23
N GLN A 189 12.35 -0.26 -17.53
CA GLN A 189 13.72 -0.10 -18.01
C GLN A 189 14.21 1.29 -17.61
N THR A 190 14.95 1.33 -16.50
CA THR A 190 15.42 2.56 -15.87
C THR A 190 16.89 2.38 -15.54
N ASP A 191 17.65 3.46 -15.71
CA ASP A 191 19.07 3.45 -15.41
C ASP A 191 19.33 3.21 -13.92
N TRP A 192 20.51 2.66 -13.61
CA TRP A 192 20.93 2.35 -12.23
C TRP A 192 20.88 3.55 -11.28
N TRP A 193 21.11 4.78 -11.78
CA TRP A 193 21.09 6.00 -10.96
C TRP A 193 19.68 6.35 -10.46
N PHE A 194 18.63 5.92 -11.17
CA PHE A 194 17.24 6.13 -10.74
C PHE A 194 16.98 5.42 -9.41
N TRP A 195 17.44 4.18 -9.27
CA TRP A 195 17.29 3.40 -8.05
C TRP A 195 18.02 4.01 -6.85
N ILE A 196 19.20 4.62 -7.08
CA ILE A 196 19.91 5.38 -6.05
C ILE A 196 19.14 6.63 -5.65
N ALA A 197 18.64 7.40 -6.62
CA ALA A 197 17.85 8.60 -6.35
C ALA A 197 16.58 8.26 -5.55
N VAL A 198 15.90 7.17 -5.90
CA VAL A 198 14.75 6.64 -5.18
C VAL A 198 15.13 6.23 -3.76
N LEU A 199 16.22 5.49 -3.56
CA LEU A 199 16.68 5.09 -2.24
C LEU A 199 16.95 6.31 -1.34
N LEU A 200 17.63 7.32 -1.87
CA LEU A 200 17.88 8.59 -1.17
C LEU A 200 16.58 9.33 -0.86
N ALA A 201 15.61 9.31 -1.79
CA ALA A 201 14.29 9.90 -1.58
C ALA A 201 13.51 9.20 -0.45
N VAL A 202 13.54 7.86 -0.41
CA VAL A 202 12.91 7.08 0.67
C VAL A 202 13.57 7.38 2.02
N LEU A 203 14.91 7.37 2.08
CA LEU A 203 15.65 7.72 3.29
C LEU A 203 15.35 9.15 3.77
N GLY A 204 15.34 10.11 2.84
CA GLY A 204 14.97 11.50 3.10
C GLY A 204 13.54 11.64 3.61
N GLY A 205 12.59 10.93 3.00
CA GLY A 205 11.19 10.91 3.43
C GLY A 205 11.01 10.29 4.81
N ILE A 206 11.66 9.16 5.11
CA ILE A 206 11.64 8.55 6.44
C ILE A 206 12.20 9.52 7.49
N ALA A 207 13.35 10.15 7.22
CA ALA A 207 13.96 11.12 8.12
C ALA A 207 13.08 12.37 8.33
N ALA A 208 12.45 12.86 7.26
CA ALA A 208 11.50 13.97 7.34
C ALA A 208 10.26 13.61 8.17
N GLY A 209 9.68 12.42 7.93
CA GLY A 209 8.54 11.91 8.70
C GLY A 209 8.84 11.78 10.19
N GLU A 210 10.03 11.31 10.56
CA GLU A 210 10.48 11.20 11.95
C GLU A 210 10.57 12.57 12.66
N ARG A 211 11.00 13.61 11.93
CA ARG A 211 11.00 14.99 12.45
C ARG A 211 9.59 15.56 12.54
N LEU A 212 8.76 15.32 11.52
CA LEU A 212 7.38 15.81 11.48
C LEU A 212 6.51 15.21 12.59
N LEU A 213 6.78 13.98 13.04
CA LEU A 213 6.08 13.38 14.19
C LEU A 213 6.14 14.24 15.46
N ARG A 214 7.11 15.16 15.59
CA ARG A 214 7.21 16.10 16.72
C ARG A 214 6.29 17.31 16.56
N LEU A 215 5.76 17.55 15.35
CA LEU A 215 5.00 18.75 14.98
C LEU A 215 3.54 18.46 14.65
N VAL A 216 3.24 17.25 14.16
CA VAL A 216 1.89 16.85 13.73
C VAL A 216 1.41 15.61 14.46
N THR A 217 0.12 15.60 14.77
CA THR A 217 -0.54 14.46 15.42
C THR A 217 -0.76 13.32 14.43
N PRO A 218 -0.75 12.04 14.88
CA PRO A 218 -1.06 10.89 14.04
C PRO A 218 -2.40 11.01 13.31
N THR A 219 -3.40 11.64 13.94
CA THR A 219 -4.73 11.87 13.37
C THR A 219 -4.69 12.82 12.16
N GLN A 220 -3.91 13.90 12.22
CA GLN A 220 -3.75 14.84 11.10
C GLN A 220 -3.10 14.16 9.90
N VAL A 221 -2.04 13.39 10.14
CA VAL A 221 -1.36 12.64 9.08
C VAL A 221 -2.31 11.62 8.44
N ARG A 222 -3.06 10.86 9.26
CA ARG A 222 -4.03 9.89 8.76
C ARG A 222 -5.09 10.56 7.87
N ARG A 223 -5.64 11.71 8.29
CA ARG A 223 -6.62 12.47 7.48
C ARG A 223 -6.01 12.92 6.15
N PHE A 224 -4.81 13.48 6.17
CA PHE A 224 -4.12 13.93 4.97
C PHE A 224 -3.91 12.80 3.95
N VAL A 225 -3.42 11.64 4.43
CA VAL A 225 -3.22 10.45 3.60
C VAL A 225 -4.54 9.97 3.00
N ILE A 226 -5.62 9.92 3.79
CA ILE A 226 -6.95 9.50 3.30
C ILE A 226 -7.45 10.44 2.20
N ILE A 227 -7.34 11.76 2.39
CA ILE A 227 -7.78 12.76 1.39
C ILE A 227 -7.02 12.58 0.08
N LEU A 228 -5.69 12.49 0.13
CA LEU A 228 -4.87 12.30 -1.06
C LEU A 228 -5.14 10.97 -1.75
N ALA A 229 -5.38 9.91 -0.97
CA ALA A 229 -5.73 8.60 -1.50
C ALA A 229 -7.07 8.62 -2.23
N PHE A 230 -8.08 9.30 -1.67
CA PHE A 230 -9.37 9.52 -2.33
C PHE A 230 -9.20 10.28 -3.64
N ALA A 231 -8.43 11.38 -3.63
CA ALA A 231 -8.18 12.17 -4.83
C ALA A 231 -7.48 11.34 -5.92
N GLY A 232 -6.45 10.58 -5.55
CA GLY A 232 -5.74 9.69 -6.46
C GLY A 232 -6.63 8.57 -7.00
N ALA A 233 -7.40 7.90 -6.14
CA ALA A 233 -8.30 6.82 -6.54
C ALA A 233 -9.40 7.32 -7.49
N ALA A 234 -9.97 8.49 -7.23
CA ALA A 234 -10.93 9.14 -8.12
C ALA A 234 -10.30 9.46 -9.49
N ALA A 235 -9.07 10.00 -9.50
CA ALA A 235 -8.35 10.29 -10.75
C ALA A 235 -8.05 9.02 -11.56
N SER A 236 -7.58 7.95 -10.92
CA SER A 236 -7.35 6.65 -11.59
C SER A 236 -8.64 6.04 -12.12
N LEU A 237 -9.74 6.13 -11.36
CA LEU A 237 -11.05 5.61 -11.78
C LEU A 237 -11.60 6.38 -12.98
N LEU A 238 -11.58 7.71 -12.93
CA LEU A 238 -12.04 8.55 -14.04
C LEU A 238 -11.24 8.25 -15.30
N ARG A 239 -9.91 8.19 -15.21
CA ARG A 239 -9.06 7.87 -16.36
C ARG A 239 -9.34 6.48 -16.91
N GLY A 240 -9.47 5.46 -16.06
CA GLY A 240 -9.79 4.11 -16.49
C GLY A 240 -11.14 4.02 -17.21
N LEU A 241 -12.15 4.79 -16.76
CA LEU A 241 -13.44 4.88 -17.46
C LEU A 241 -13.29 5.59 -18.81
N PHE A 242 -12.55 6.70 -18.88
CA PHE A 242 -12.28 7.36 -20.16
C PHE A 242 -11.58 6.42 -21.14
N ASP A 243 -10.55 5.71 -20.72
CA ASP A 243 -9.79 4.76 -21.56
C ASP A 243 -10.63 3.54 -21.99
N LEU A 244 -11.74 3.23 -21.30
CA LEU A 244 -12.67 2.15 -21.67
C LEU A 244 -13.75 2.59 -22.67
N PHE A 245 -14.14 3.86 -22.65
CA PHE A 245 -15.25 4.42 -23.42
C PHE A 245 -14.82 5.32 -24.59
N ALA A 246 -13.53 5.63 -24.72
CA ALA A 246 -12.93 6.33 -25.85
C ALA A 246 -12.41 5.36 -26.92
#